data_AF-A0A7K1KQE2-F1
#
_entry.id   AF-A0A7K1KQE2-F1
#
_cell.length_a   1.000
_cell.length_b   1.000
_cell.length_c   1.000
_cell.angle_alpha   90.00
_cell.angle_beta   90.00
_cell.angle_gamma   90.00
#
_symmetry.space_group_name_H-M   'P 1'
#
loop_
_entity.id
_entity.type
_entity.pdbx_description
1 polymer ?
#
loop_
_entity_poly.entity_id
_entity_poly.type
_entity_poly.pdbx_seq_one_letter_code
_entity_poly.pdbx_strand_id
1 'polypeptide(L)'
;MSLRYDQDRKRIICRWEEPTKVVMNKKEGVISRSRMITVKVNDNGKLNSKDIRRHARHPMFPHINRFNQMLNTIDHPDGNGHKCAVCGLEQGVSPHFDMDRQSIVWLCREHLTESPKVDA
;
A
#
# COMPACT_ATOMS: atom_id res chain seq x y z
N MET A 1 1.68 3.98 -8.05
CA MET A 1 0.78 3.28 -7.09
C MET A 1 1.56 3.01 -5.83
N SER A 2 0.95 3.09 -4.65
CA SER A 2 1.56 2.67 -3.39
C SER A 2 0.67 1.65 -2.66
N LEU A 3 1.31 0.67 -2.03
CA LEU A 3 0.69 -0.32 -1.15
C LEU A 3 1.42 -0.31 0.19
N ARG A 4 0.68 -0.17 1.29
CA ARG A 4 1.27 -0.22 2.64
C ARG A 4 0.37 -0.94 3.62
N TYR A 5 0.96 -1.51 4.66
CA TYR A 5 0.22 -2.03 5.79
C TYR A 5 0.16 -0.98 6.91
N ASP A 6 -1.06 -0.57 7.25
CA ASP A 6 -1.35 0.25 8.40
C ASP A 6 -1.56 -0.68 9.60
N GLN A 7 -0.50 -0.81 10.41
CA GLN A 7 -0.43 -1.73 11.55
C GLN A 7 -1.45 -1.35 12.63
N ASP A 8 -1.56 -0.05 12.95
CA ASP A 8 -2.48 0.49 13.95
C ASP A 8 -3.94 0.13 13.63
N ARG A 9 -4.31 0.23 12.35
CA ARG A 9 -5.68 -0.04 11.88
C ARG A 9 -5.88 -1.45 11.36
N LYS A 10 -4.82 -2.27 11.36
CA LYS A 10 -4.74 -3.60 10.73
C LYS A 10 -5.32 -3.61 9.32
N ARG A 11 -4.82 -2.74 8.44
CA ARG A 11 -5.37 -2.54 7.09
C ARG A 11 -4.29 -2.45 6.04
N ILE A 12 -4.49 -3.11 4.91
CA ILE A 12 -3.71 -2.84 3.69
C ILE A 12 -4.37 -1.68 2.95
N ILE A 13 -3.58 -0.67 2.63
CA ILE A 13 -4.01 0.52 1.89
C ILE A 13 -3.30 0.52 0.55
N CYS A 14 -4.08 0.43 -0.52
CA CYS A 14 -3.65 0.58 -1.90
C CYS A 14 -4.10 1.94 -2.42
N ARG A 15 -3.17 2.76 -2.91
CA ARG A 15 -3.43 4.08 -3.51
C ARG A 15 -2.85 4.16 -4.91
N TRP A 16 -3.61 4.71 -5.84
CA TRP A 16 -3.15 4.96 -7.20
C TRP A 16 -3.75 6.25 -7.73
N GLU A 17 -3.21 6.73 -8.84
CA GLU A 17 -3.76 7.85 -9.58
C GLU A 17 -4.35 7.34 -10.89
N GLU A 18 -5.50 7.87 -11.27
CA GLU A 18 -6.10 7.57 -12.57
C GLU A 18 -6.51 8.86 -13.28
N PRO A 19 -6.28 8.95 -14.60
CA PRO A 19 -6.73 10.09 -15.39
C PRO A 19 -8.26 10.11 -15.40
N THR A 20 -8.84 11.21 -14.92
CA THR A 20 -10.28 11.43 -14.88
C THR A 20 -10.61 12.62 -15.77
N LYS A 21 -11.52 12.43 -16.74
CA LYS A 21 -12.05 13.55 -17.53
C LYS A 21 -12.90 14.45 -16.63
N VAL A 22 -12.67 15.75 -16.73
CA VAL A 22 -13.45 16.77 -16.03
C VAL A 22 -13.88 17.84 -17.02
N VAL A 23 -15.06 18.40 -16.78
CA VAL A 23 -15.59 19.54 -17.54
C VAL A 23 -15.73 20.71 -16.59
N MET A 24 -14.99 21.79 -16.85
CA MET A 24 -15.12 23.06 -16.13
C MET A 24 -15.38 24.17 -17.13
N ASN A 25 -16.43 24.98 -16.92
CA ASN A 25 -16.77 26.13 -17.78
C ASN A 25 -16.81 25.80 -19.28
N LYS A 26 -17.47 24.69 -19.65
CA LYS A 26 -17.58 24.18 -21.03
C LYS A 26 -16.24 23.79 -21.69
N LYS A 27 -15.14 23.72 -20.93
CA LYS A 27 -13.85 23.19 -21.38
C LYS A 27 -13.61 21.80 -20.79
N GLU A 28 -13.23 20.86 -21.63
CA GLU A 28 -12.81 19.52 -21.20
C GLU A 28 -11.34 19.53 -20.79
N GLY A 29 -11.01 18.77 -19.75
CA GLY A 29 -9.65 18.54 -19.29
C GLY A 29 -9.49 17.14 -18.69
N VAL A 30 -8.25 16.75 -18.43
CA VAL A 30 -7.91 15.51 -17.74
C VAL A 30 -7.13 15.87 -16.48
N ILE A 31 -7.59 15.39 -15.33
CA ILE A 31 -6.87 15.52 -14.07
C ILE A 31 -6.44 14.14 -13.57
N SER A 32 -5.29 14.05 -12.92
CA SER A 32 -4.91 12.87 -12.15
C SER A 32 -5.71 12.85 -10.85
N ARG A 33 -6.62 11.88 -10.70
CA ARG A 33 -7.43 11.75 -9.49
C ARG A 33 -6.92 10.62 -8.64
N SER A 34 -6.63 10.91 -7.37
CA SER A 34 -6.25 9.87 -6.41
C SER A 34 -7.42 8.93 -6.10
N ARG A 35 -7.12 7.65 -6.05
CA ARG A 35 -8.02 6.55 -5.71
C ARG A 35 -7.40 5.68 -4.63
N MET A 36 -8.26 4.97 -3.92
CA MET A 36 -7.82 4.12 -2.81
C MET A 36 -8.72 2.92 -2.62
N ILE A 37 -8.11 1.78 -2.29
CA ILE A 37 -8.77 0.62 -1.70
C ILE A 37 -8.14 0.35 -0.35
N THR A 38 -8.97 0.09 0.64
CA THR A 38 -8.54 -0.26 1.98
C THR A 38 -9.16 -1.59 2.36
N VAL A 39 -8.34 -2.60 2.63
CA VAL A 39 -8.78 -3.95 2.99
C VAL A 39 -8.37 -4.24 4.43
N LYS A 40 -9.31 -4.67 5.27
CA LYS A 40 -9.02 -5.09 6.64
C LYS A 40 -8.27 -6.42 6.67
N VAL A 41 -7.25 -6.51 7.51
CA VAL A 41 -6.55 -7.75 7.87
C VAL A 41 -7.08 -8.19 9.24
N ASN A 42 -7.49 -9.46 9.34
CA ASN A 42 -7.95 -10.04 10.60
C ASN A 42 -6.75 -10.41 11.49
N ASP A 43 -7.01 -10.78 12.74
CA ASP A 43 -5.96 -11.12 13.70
C ASP A 43 -5.13 -12.35 13.29
N ASN A 44 -5.65 -13.20 12.40
CA ASN A 44 -4.94 -14.34 11.84
C ASN A 44 -4.13 -14.03 10.56
N GLY A 45 -3.91 -12.74 10.24
CA GLY A 45 -3.16 -12.31 9.05
C GLY A 45 -3.92 -12.47 7.71
N LYS A 46 -5.16 -12.96 7.73
CA LYS A 46 -5.97 -13.10 6.50
C LYS A 46 -6.77 -11.83 6.21
N LEU A 47 -6.90 -11.51 4.93
CA LEU A 47 -7.79 -10.44 4.48
C LEU A 47 -9.25 -10.73 4.86
N ASN A 48 -10.00 -9.68 5.18
CA ASN A 48 -11.39 -9.79 5.58
C ASN A 48 -12.27 -10.28 4.42
N SER A 49 -13.06 -11.34 4.63
CA SER A 49 -13.89 -11.97 3.60
C SER A 49 -14.93 -11.04 2.97
N LYS A 50 -15.42 -10.03 3.70
CA LYS A 50 -16.34 -9.02 3.14
C LYS A 50 -15.62 -8.11 2.15
N ASP A 51 -14.41 -7.66 2.50
CA ASP A 51 -13.59 -6.80 1.64
C ASP A 51 -13.07 -7.59 0.42
N ILE A 52 -12.68 -8.86 0.59
CA ILE A 52 -12.33 -9.76 -0.52
C ILE A 52 -13.48 -9.80 -1.54
N ARG A 53 -14.71 -10.13 -1.09
CA ARG A 53 -15.88 -10.21 -1.99
C ARG A 53 -16.18 -8.89 -2.68
N ARG A 54 -16.05 -7.77 -1.96
CA ARG A 54 -16.28 -6.42 -2.51
C ARG A 54 -15.28 -6.05 -3.60
N HIS A 55 -14.02 -6.45 -3.45
CA HIS A 55 -12.92 -6.00 -4.30
C HIS A 55 -12.36 -7.07 -5.25
N ALA A 56 -12.88 -8.30 -5.23
CA ALA A 56 -12.36 -9.43 -5.99
C ALA A 56 -12.17 -9.16 -7.50
N ARG A 57 -13.04 -8.31 -8.09
CA ARG A 57 -12.97 -7.95 -9.52
C ARG A 57 -12.19 -6.66 -9.80
N HIS A 58 -11.65 -6.01 -8.77
CA HIS A 58 -10.93 -4.76 -8.94
C HIS A 58 -9.49 -5.03 -9.43
N PRO A 59 -8.99 -4.31 -10.46
CA PRO A 59 -7.65 -4.54 -11.01
C PRO A 59 -6.50 -4.46 -10.00
N MET A 60 -6.67 -3.64 -8.95
CA MET A 60 -5.67 -3.48 -7.88
C MET A 60 -5.70 -4.58 -6.81
N PHE A 61 -6.76 -5.37 -6.74
CA PHE A 61 -6.93 -6.38 -5.69
C PHE A 61 -5.88 -7.51 -5.73
N PRO A 62 -5.43 -8.01 -6.91
CA PRO A 62 -4.32 -8.96 -6.97
C PRO A 62 -3.04 -8.47 -6.29
N HIS A 63 -2.69 -7.17 -6.41
CA HIS A 63 -1.53 -6.59 -5.74
C HIS A 63 -1.70 -6.60 -4.21
N ILE A 64 -2.92 -6.27 -3.73
CA ILE A 64 -3.26 -6.33 -2.29
C ILE A 64 -3.12 -7.76 -1.76
N ASN A 65 -3.65 -8.74 -2.50
CA ASN A 65 -3.58 -10.14 -2.08
C ASN A 65 -2.13 -10.64 -2.05
N ARG A 66 -1.32 -10.29 -3.06
CA ARG A 66 0.11 -10.63 -3.10
C ARG A 66 0.86 -10.03 -1.92
N PHE A 67 0.67 -8.74 -1.66
CA PHE A 67 1.31 -8.09 -0.53
C PHE A 67 0.89 -8.73 0.81
N ASN A 68 -0.38 -9.09 0.98
CA ASN A 68 -0.82 -9.83 2.16
C ASN A 68 -0.14 -11.20 2.31
N GLN A 69 0.04 -11.94 1.21
CA GLN A 69 0.75 -13.22 1.23
C GLN A 69 2.20 -13.03 1.69
N MET A 70 2.88 -11.98 1.23
CA MET A 70 4.24 -11.67 1.64
C MET A 70 4.32 -11.19 3.10
N LEU A 71 3.34 -10.42 3.57
CA LEU A 71 3.28 -10.03 4.99
C LEU A 71 3.15 -11.25 5.91
N ASN A 72 2.40 -12.27 5.49
CA ASN A 72 2.23 -13.50 6.26
C ASN A 72 3.47 -14.39 6.31
N THR A 73 4.53 -14.09 5.53
CA THR A 73 5.83 -14.78 5.64
C THR A 73 6.82 -14.05 6.54
N ILE A 74 6.45 -12.88 7.08
CA ILE A 74 7.30 -12.06 7.95
C ILE A 74 6.89 -12.29 9.41
N ASP A 75 7.89 -12.45 10.28
CA ASP A 75 7.69 -12.72 11.72
C ASP A 75 7.18 -11.48 12.48
N HIS A 76 7.66 -10.28 12.10
CA HIS A 76 7.33 -8.99 12.72
C HIS A 76 6.76 -7.96 11.71
N PRO A 77 5.54 -8.17 11.18
CA PRO A 77 4.90 -7.22 10.26
C PRO A 77 4.54 -5.88 10.93
N ASP A 78 4.65 -5.80 12.27
CA ASP A 78 4.51 -4.61 13.12
C ASP A 78 5.74 -3.69 13.08
N GLY A 79 6.81 -4.08 12.38
CA GLY A 79 8.01 -3.27 12.18
C GLY A 79 9.08 -3.46 13.23
N ASN A 80 8.87 -4.35 14.20
CA ASN A 80 9.90 -4.65 15.18
C ASN A 80 11.09 -5.36 14.51
N GLY A 81 12.32 -4.93 14.81
CA GLY A 81 13.54 -5.47 14.21
C GLY A 81 13.79 -5.02 12.75
N HIS A 82 12.99 -4.09 12.22
CA HIS A 82 13.16 -3.56 10.86
C HIS A 82 13.63 -2.10 10.87
N LYS A 83 14.31 -1.70 9.79
CA LYS A 83 14.88 -0.35 9.59
C LYS A 83 14.30 0.30 8.36
N CYS A 84 14.11 1.62 8.42
CA CYS A 84 13.76 2.39 7.24
C CYS A 84 14.83 2.21 6.18
N ALA A 85 14.44 1.81 4.97
CA ALA A 85 15.35 1.62 3.85
C ALA A 85 16.03 2.92 3.37
N VAL A 86 15.52 4.09 3.77
CA VAL A 86 16.04 5.40 3.37
C VAL A 86 16.96 5.99 4.43
N CYS A 87 16.49 6.12 5.68
CA CYS A 87 17.24 6.79 6.76
C CYS A 87 17.75 5.87 7.87
N GLY A 88 17.48 4.56 7.80
CA GLY A 88 17.92 3.59 8.80
C GLY A 88 17.17 3.65 10.14
N LEU A 89 16.18 4.54 10.31
CA LEU A 89 15.38 4.65 11.54
C LEU A 89 14.63 3.34 11.83
N GLU A 90 14.69 2.86 13.07
CA GLU A 90 14.01 1.64 13.51
C GLU A 90 12.58 1.90 14.01
N GLN A 91 12.29 3.12 14.44
CA GLN A 91 11.00 3.46 15.04
C GLN A 91 9.96 3.86 14.00
N GLY A 92 8.72 3.39 14.20
CA GLY A 92 7.57 3.78 13.40
C GLY A 92 7.69 3.39 11.92
N VAL A 93 8.38 2.28 11.64
CA VAL A 93 8.51 1.73 10.29
C VAL A 93 7.32 0.84 9.95
N SER A 94 6.85 0.98 8.73
CA SER A 94 5.76 0.16 8.21
C SER A 94 6.16 -0.52 6.90
N PRO A 95 5.63 -1.71 6.61
CA PRO A 95 5.97 -2.42 5.40
C PRO A 95 5.18 -1.82 4.23
N HIS A 96 5.90 -1.58 3.15
CA HIS A 96 5.42 -1.09 1.88
C HIS A 96 5.74 -2.11 0.80
N PHE A 97 4.87 -2.20 -0.20
CA PHE A 97 5.11 -3.04 -1.37
C PHE A 97 5.85 -2.22 -2.43
N ASP A 98 7.09 -2.58 -2.69
CA ASP A 98 7.84 -2.08 -3.84
C ASP A 98 7.32 -2.80 -5.09
N MET A 99 6.73 -2.03 -6.00
CA MET A 99 6.17 -2.54 -7.24
C MET A 99 7.23 -2.94 -8.26
N ASP A 100 8.37 -2.26 -8.24
CA ASP A 100 9.46 -2.46 -9.20
C ASP A 100 10.27 -3.69 -8.80
N ARG A 101 10.60 -3.81 -7.51
CA ARG A 101 11.34 -4.97 -6.97
C ARG A 101 10.45 -6.15 -6.59
N GLN A 102 9.13 -5.96 -6.57
CA GLN A 102 8.15 -6.94 -6.09
C GLN A 102 8.47 -7.48 -4.68
N SER A 103 9.01 -6.62 -3.82
CA SER A 103 9.51 -6.95 -2.47
C SER A 103 8.86 -6.07 -1.41
N ILE A 104 9.04 -6.43 -0.14
CA ILE A 104 8.65 -5.57 0.99
C ILE A 104 9.82 -4.66 1.34
N VAL A 105 9.51 -3.38 1.50
CA VAL A 105 10.44 -2.31 1.92
C VAL A 105 9.85 -1.66 3.16
N TRP A 106 10.70 -1.34 4.12
CA TRP A 106 10.30 -0.73 5.39
C TRP A 106 10.54 0.77 5.33
N LEU A 107 9.50 1.57 5.60
CA LEU A 107 9.57 3.02 5.55
C LEU A 107 9.05 3.63 6.84
N CYS A 108 9.79 4.58 7.38
CA CYS A 108 9.34 5.39 8.51
C CYS A 108 8.33 6.46 8.04
N ARG A 109 7.67 7.13 8.99
CA ARG A 109 6.63 8.13 8.75
C ARG A 109 7.03 9.25 7.78
N GLU A 110 8.29 9.68 7.86
CA GLU A 110 8.83 10.76 7.03
C GLU A 110 9.01 10.35 5.56
N HIS A 111 9.24 9.06 5.31
CA HIS A 111 9.43 8.49 3.97
C HIS A 111 8.17 7.74 3.48
N LEU A 112 6.99 8.01 4.04
CA LEU A 112 5.73 7.37 3.59
C LEU A 112 5.17 7.96 2.29
N THR A 113 5.39 9.27 2.08
CA THR A 113 4.82 10.04 0.97
C THR A 113 5.60 9.89 -0.32
N GLU A 114 6.86 9.49 -0.20
CA GLU A 114 7.71 9.14 -1.31
C GLU A 114 7.94 7.64 -1.18
N SER A 115 7.27 6.81 -1.98
CA SER A 115 7.86 5.50 -2.27
C SER A 115 9.27 5.83 -2.76
N PRO A 116 10.34 5.50 -2.01
CA PRO A 116 11.67 5.82 -2.48
C PRO A 116 11.80 5.13 -3.84
N LYS A 117 12.17 5.91 -4.85
CA LYS A 117 12.85 5.35 -6.00
C LYS A 117 14.15 4.83 -5.42
N VAL A 118 14.14 3.60 -4.91
CA VAL A 118 15.35 2.98 -4.39
C VAL A 118 16.19 2.76 -5.63
N ASP A 119 17.14 3.66 -5.87
CA ASP A 119 18.06 3.57 -7.00
C ASP A 119 18.59 2.13 -7.06
N ALA A 120 18.41 1.53 -8.24
CA ALA A 120 18.80 0.16 -8.54
C ALA A 120 20.33 0.04 -8.59
#